data_AF-A0A7T3U3H1-F1
#
_entry.id   AF-A0A7T3U3H1-F1
#
_cell.length_a   1.000
_cell.length_b   1.000
_cell.length_c   1.000
_cell.angle_alpha   90.00
_cell.angle_beta   90.00
_cell.angle_gamma   90.00
#
_symmetry.space_group_name_H-M   'P 1'
#
loop_
_entity.id
_entity.type
_entity.pdbx_description
1 polymer ?
#
loop_
_entity_poly.entity_id
_entity_poly.type
_entity_poly.pdbx_seq_one_letter_code
_entity_poly.pdbx_strand_id
1 'polypeptide(L)'
;MDLPGPIHDFLLVFFGLGLIVGSLGVVLLTNPIFSAFSLGLVLVCTSLFYIPSNSHFVAAAQLLIYVGAINVLIVFAVMFMNGSEYYTDFHLWAVGDGVTSLVCTSIFVSLITTIPDTSWYGIIWTTRSNQIIEQDLINNGQQIGIHLSTDFFLPFELISIILLVALIGAIAMARQY
;
A
#
# COMPACT_ATOMS: atom_id res chain seq x y z
N MET A 1 -12.26 -18.53 -10.36
CA MET A 1 -12.57 -19.68 -9.48
C MET A 1 -13.50 -19.15 -8.41
N ASP A 2 -14.80 -19.39 -8.55
CA ASP A 2 -15.83 -18.92 -7.62
C ASP A 2 -15.72 -19.67 -6.29
N LEU A 3 -14.94 -19.09 -5.36
CA LEU A 3 -14.95 -19.55 -3.98
C LEU A 3 -16.33 -19.23 -3.39
N PRO A 4 -16.91 -20.10 -2.54
CA PRO A 4 -18.16 -19.81 -1.86
C PRO A 4 -18.08 -18.43 -1.19
N GLY A 5 -19.09 -17.58 -1.40
CA GLY A 5 -19.22 -16.25 -0.79
C GLY A 5 -18.70 -16.13 0.65
N PRO A 6 -19.02 -17.06 1.58
CA PRO A 6 -18.51 -16.98 2.95
C PRO A 6 -16.98 -17.09 3.09
N ILE A 7 -16.28 -17.76 2.17
CA ILE A 7 -14.81 -17.90 2.22
C ILE A 7 -14.14 -16.60 1.77
N HIS A 8 -14.72 -15.89 0.80
CA HIS A 8 -14.24 -14.56 0.41
C HIS A 8 -14.35 -13.55 1.57
N ASP A 9 -15.50 -13.51 2.24
CA ASP A 9 -15.71 -12.62 3.38
C ASP A 9 -14.77 -12.95 4.54
N PHE A 10 -14.58 -14.24 4.84
CA PHE A 10 -13.64 -14.68 5.87
C PHE A 10 -12.20 -14.28 5.56
N LEU A 11 -11.75 -14.44 4.31
CA LEU A 11 -10.42 -14.02 3.87
C LEU A 11 -10.23 -12.50 4.00
N LEU A 12 -11.24 -11.71 3.59
CA LEU A 12 -11.18 -10.25 3.71
C LEU A 12 -11.07 -9.79 5.16
N VAL A 13 -11.86 -10.38 6.08
CA VAL A 13 -11.78 -10.07 7.50
C VAL A 13 -10.42 -10.48 8.08
N PHE A 14 -9.91 -11.66 7.72
CA PHE A 14 -8.62 -12.14 8.19
C PHE A 14 -7.46 -11.25 7.74
N PHE A 15 -7.40 -10.88 6.45
CA PHE A 15 -6.38 -9.97 5.93
C PHE A 15 -6.55 -8.54 6.47
N GLY A 16 -7.78 -8.08 6.65
CA GLY A 16 -8.09 -6.79 7.28
C GLY A 16 -7.58 -6.71 8.73
N LEU A 17 -7.78 -7.78 9.50
CA LEU A 17 -7.23 -7.88 10.86
C LEU A 17 -5.69 -7.88 10.83
N GLY A 18 -5.09 -8.59 9.88
CA GLY A 18 -3.64 -8.55 9.63
C GLY A 18 -3.12 -7.14 9.32
N LEU A 19 -3.85 -6.34 8.54
CA LEU A 19 -3.51 -4.94 8.25
C LEU A 19 -3.55 -4.07 9.51
N ILE A 20 -4.59 -4.23 10.34
CA ILE A 20 -4.73 -3.45 11.58
C ILE A 20 -3.60 -3.79 12.54
N VAL A 21 -3.35 -5.09 12.77
CA VAL A 21 -2.28 -5.56 13.66
C VAL A 21 -0.90 -5.15 13.14
N GLY A 22 -0.66 -5.29 11.83
CA GLY A 22 0.59 -4.85 11.21
C GLY A 22 0.79 -3.34 11.29
N SER A 23 -0.24 -2.54 11.00
CA SER A 23 -0.15 -1.08 11.09
C SER A 23 0.10 -0.61 12.52
N LEU A 24 -0.54 -1.26 13.50
CA LEU A 24 -0.30 -0.99 14.90
C LEU A 24 1.13 -1.39 15.29
N GLY A 25 1.62 -2.53 14.81
CA GLY A 25 3.00 -2.96 14.99
C GLY A 25 4.02 -1.94 14.47
N VAL A 26 3.82 -1.39 13.27
CA VAL A 26 4.73 -0.38 12.70
C VAL A 26 4.92 0.83 13.62
N VAL A 27 3.86 1.29 14.29
CA VAL A 27 3.89 2.50 15.13
C VAL A 27 4.27 2.21 16.58
N LEU A 28 3.80 1.10 17.15
CA LEU A 28 4.01 0.79 18.58
C LEU A 28 5.38 0.15 18.84
N LEU A 29 5.97 -0.55 17.86
CA LEU A 29 7.24 -1.23 18.05
C LEU A 29 8.38 -0.22 18.12
N THR A 30 8.97 -0.07 19.30
CA THR A 30 10.05 0.88 19.54
C THR A 30 11.34 0.45 18.81
N ASN A 31 11.50 -0.84 18.50
CA ASN A 31 12.67 -1.32 17.79
C ASN A 31 12.46 -1.20 16.26
N PRO A 32 13.25 -0.37 15.55
CA PRO A 32 13.03 -0.05 14.14
C PRO A 32 13.03 -1.28 13.21
N ILE A 33 13.82 -2.30 13.55
CA ILE A 33 13.91 -3.54 12.75
C ILE A 33 12.56 -4.28 12.77
N PHE A 34 11.95 -4.40 13.95
CA PHE A 34 10.65 -5.05 14.09
C PHE A 34 9.53 -4.21 13.48
N SER A 35 9.60 -2.89 13.55
CA SER A 35 8.69 -1.98 12.84
C SER A 35 8.77 -2.18 11.31
N ALA A 36 9.98 -2.27 10.75
CA ALA A 36 10.18 -2.50 9.32
C ALA A 36 9.67 -3.88 8.85
N PHE A 37 9.82 -4.93 9.67
CA PHE A 37 9.24 -6.24 9.40
C PHE A 37 7.71 -6.22 9.47
N SER A 38 7.15 -5.49 10.43
CA SER A 38 5.70 -5.28 10.56
C SER A 38 5.12 -4.53 9.34
N LEU A 39 5.87 -3.58 8.78
CA LEU A 39 5.52 -2.92 7.52
C LEU A 39 5.47 -3.91 6.35
N GLY A 40 6.39 -4.88 6.32
CA GLY A 40 6.38 -5.97 5.33
C GLY A 40 5.11 -6.82 5.43
N LEU A 41 4.67 -7.14 6.65
CA LEU A 41 3.41 -7.85 6.88
C LEU A 41 2.21 -7.05 6.33
N VAL A 42 2.13 -5.74 6.60
CA VAL A 42 1.06 -4.88 6.07
C VAL A 42 1.04 -4.95 4.54
N LEU A 43 2.21 -4.81 3.90
CA LEU A 43 2.29 -4.84 2.44
C LEU A 43 1.87 -6.21 1.84
N VAL A 44 2.23 -7.31 2.49
CA VAL A 44 1.77 -8.66 2.08
C VAL A 44 0.25 -8.78 2.24
N CYS A 45 -0.32 -8.32 3.35
CA CYS A 45 -1.77 -8.31 3.56
C CYS A 45 -2.48 -7.44 2.51
N THR A 46 -1.92 -6.28 2.13
CA THR A 46 -2.49 -5.46 1.04
C THR A 46 -2.46 -6.17 -0.31
N SER A 47 -1.37 -6.88 -0.65
CA SER A 47 -1.29 -7.67 -1.88
C SER A 47 -2.36 -8.76 -1.92
N LEU A 48 -2.57 -9.46 -0.82
CA LEU A 48 -3.61 -10.49 -0.70
C LEU A 48 -5.03 -9.92 -0.78
N PHE A 49 -5.25 -8.68 -0.34
CA PHE A 49 -6.53 -7.98 -0.48
C PHE A 49 -6.91 -7.67 -1.95
N TYR A 50 -5.92 -7.53 -2.84
CA TYR A 50 -6.17 -7.31 -4.27
C TYR A 50 -6.63 -8.58 -5.00
N ILE A 51 -6.41 -9.78 -4.45
CA ILE A 51 -6.80 -11.04 -5.09
C ILE A 51 -8.34 -11.21 -5.15
N PRO A 52 -9.10 -11.05 -4.04
CA PRO A 52 -10.56 -11.02 -4.09
C PRO A 52 -11.14 -9.94 -5.00
N SER A 53 -10.40 -8.84 -5.19
CA SER A 53 -10.81 -7.71 -6.04
C SER A 53 -10.58 -7.93 -7.54
N ASN A 54 -10.27 -9.17 -7.97
CA ASN A 54 -9.95 -9.55 -9.36
C ASN A 54 -8.75 -8.81 -9.98
N SER A 55 -7.89 -8.17 -9.17
CA SER A 55 -6.75 -7.38 -9.66
C SER A 55 -5.42 -8.13 -9.51
N HIS A 56 -5.27 -9.22 -10.26
CA HIS A 56 -4.12 -10.13 -10.11
C HIS A 56 -2.77 -9.50 -10.49
N PHE A 57 -2.73 -8.66 -11.54
CA PHE A 57 -1.51 -7.97 -11.96
C PHE A 57 -1.03 -7.00 -10.88
N VAL A 58 -1.94 -6.20 -10.31
CA VAL A 58 -1.62 -5.24 -9.24
C VAL A 58 -1.20 -5.96 -7.97
N ALA A 59 -1.86 -7.08 -7.62
CA ALA A 59 -1.46 -7.92 -6.49
C ALA A 59 0.00 -8.41 -6.62
N ALA A 60 0.38 -8.90 -7.81
CA ALA A 60 1.73 -9.35 -8.10
C ALA A 60 2.74 -8.19 -8.10
N ALA A 61 2.40 -7.05 -8.71
CA ALA A 61 3.25 -5.86 -8.69
C ALA A 61 3.47 -5.32 -7.26
N GLN A 62 2.42 -5.34 -6.42
CA GLN A 62 2.48 -4.97 -5.01
C GLN A 62 3.50 -5.83 -4.26
N LEU A 63 3.44 -7.14 -4.47
CA LEU A 63 4.36 -8.08 -3.83
C LEU A 63 5.80 -7.90 -4.36
N LEU A 64 6.00 -7.75 -5.67
CA LEU A 64 7.34 -7.62 -6.24
C LEU A 64 8.03 -6.29 -5.88
N ILE A 65 7.31 -5.17 -6.00
CA ILE A 65 7.90 -3.83 -5.84
C ILE A 65 7.92 -3.44 -4.37
N TYR A 66 6.78 -3.51 -3.68
CA TYR A 66 6.70 -3.00 -2.32
C TYR A 66 7.27 -3.98 -1.31
N VAL A 67 6.90 -5.26 -1.37
CA VAL A 67 7.47 -6.27 -0.45
C VAL A 67 8.88 -6.65 -0.88
N GLY A 68 9.11 -6.92 -2.17
CA GLY A 68 10.37 -7.44 -2.68
C GLY A 68 11.52 -6.43 -2.77
N ALA A 69 11.25 -5.18 -3.17
CA ALA A 69 12.30 -4.17 -3.36
C ALA A 69 12.29 -3.13 -2.24
N ILE A 70 11.19 -2.41 -2.06
CA ILE A 70 11.13 -1.25 -1.16
C ILE A 70 11.26 -1.69 0.31
N ASN A 71 10.50 -2.68 0.76
CA ASN A 71 10.57 -3.15 2.14
C ASN A 71 11.94 -3.75 2.45
N VAL A 72 12.52 -4.54 1.55
CA VAL A 72 13.87 -5.08 1.71
C VAL A 72 14.91 -3.96 1.82
N LEU A 73 14.80 -2.91 1.00
CA LEU A 73 15.67 -1.73 1.09
C LEU A 73 15.50 -1.01 2.44
N ILE A 74 14.27 -0.84 2.93
CA ILE A 74 13.99 -0.23 4.24
C ILE A 74 14.60 -1.08 5.36
N VAL A 75 14.38 -2.39 5.35
CA VAL A 75 14.95 -3.31 6.34
C VAL A 75 16.47 -3.25 6.32
N PHE A 76 17.08 -3.24 5.13
CA PHE A 76 18.52 -3.11 4.98
C PHE A 76 19.03 -1.78 5.54
N ALA A 77 18.40 -0.65 5.18
CA ALA A 77 18.78 0.67 5.65
C ALA A 77 18.65 0.81 7.17
N VAL A 78 17.55 0.31 7.74
CA VAL A 78 17.31 0.31 9.19
C VAL A 78 18.33 -0.57 9.91
N MET A 79 18.63 -1.76 9.37
CA MET A 79 19.63 -2.65 9.96
C MET A 79 21.04 -2.04 9.90
N PHE A 80 21.39 -1.36 8.80
CA PHE A 80 22.68 -0.68 8.64
C PHE A 80 22.84 0.51 9.60
N MET A 81 21.76 1.25 9.85
CA MET A 81 21.75 2.43 10.72
C MET A 81 21.62 2.09 12.21
N ASN A 82 21.38 0.82 12.57
CA ASN A 82 21.14 0.38 13.93
C ASN A 82 22.44 0.38 14.78
N GLY A 83 22.92 1.58 15.14
CA GLY A 83 24.22 1.79 15.79
C GLY A 83 24.31 2.92 16.81
N SER A 84 23.25 3.63 17.19
CA SER A 84 23.36 4.70 18.21
C SER A 84 22.20 4.72 19.21
N GLU A 85 22.58 4.61 20.48
CA GLU A 85 21.92 5.12 21.68
C GLU A 85 20.40 5.31 21.61
N TYR A 86 19.72 4.36 22.23
CA TYR A 86 18.33 4.47 22.64
C TYR A 86 18.20 5.53 23.74
N TYR A 87 18.25 6.81 23.35
CA TYR A 87 17.81 7.90 24.23
C TYR A 87 16.30 7.74 24.41
N THR A 88 15.95 7.08 25.51
CA THR A 88 14.62 7.11 26.11
C THR A 88 14.43 8.48 26.73
N ASP A 89 14.36 9.52 25.90
CA ASP A 89 13.69 10.73 26.33
C ASP A 89 12.19 10.48 26.16
N PHE A 90 11.62 9.82 27.17
CA PHE A 90 10.18 9.83 27.41
C PHE A 90 9.79 11.27 27.78
N HIS A 91 9.79 12.17 26.79
CA HIS A 91 9.07 13.43 26.89
C HIS A 91 7.59 13.11 26.71
N LEU A 92 7.02 12.58 27.79
CA LEU A 92 5.60 12.35 27.98
C LEU A 92 4.83 13.60 27.57
N TRP A 93 4.16 13.50 26.42
CA TRP A 93 3.03 14.35 26.08
C TRP A 93 3.37 15.86 26.00
N ALA A 94 4.16 16.22 24.98
CA ALA A 94 4.15 17.59 24.49
C ALA A 94 2.74 17.92 23.99
N VAL A 95 2.23 19.11 24.30
CA VAL A 95 0.90 19.63 23.88
C VAL A 95 0.63 19.46 22.38
N GLY A 96 1.67 19.29 21.56
CA GLY A 96 1.57 18.97 20.13
C GLY A 96 0.97 17.59 19.81
N ASP A 97 1.12 16.59 20.68
CA ASP A 97 0.62 15.22 20.44
C ASP A 97 -0.91 15.13 20.60
N GLY A 98 -1.49 16.01 21.42
CA GLY A 98 -2.93 16.18 21.50
C GLY A 98 -3.52 16.77 20.23
N VAL A 99 -2.82 17.72 19.60
CA VAL A 99 -3.26 18.37 18.36
C VAL A 99 -3.18 17.40 17.18
N THR A 100 -2.09 16.63 17.05
CA THR A 100 -1.96 15.60 16.01
C THR A 100 -3.02 14.51 16.16
N SER A 101 -3.29 14.05 17.39
CA SER A 101 -4.37 13.09 17.66
C SER A 101 -5.75 13.64 17.30
N LEU A 102 -6.03 14.91 17.62
CA LEU A 102 -7.31 15.56 17.31
C LEU A 102 -7.49 15.71 15.80
N VAL A 103 -6.44 16.12 15.07
CA VAL A 103 -6.48 16.24 13.60
C VAL A 103 -6.69 14.87 12.95
N CYS A 104 -5.94 13.84 13.36
CA CYS A 104 -6.11 12.48 12.85
C CYS A 104 -7.52 11.95 13.11
N THR A 105 -8.05 12.16 14.32
CA THR A 105 -9.40 11.71 14.69
C THR A 105 -10.47 12.48 13.91
N SER A 106 -10.31 13.80 13.74
CA SER A 106 -11.21 14.63 12.95
C SER A 106 -11.27 14.19 11.49
N ILE A 107 -10.11 13.90 10.88
CA ILE A 107 -10.04 13.39 9.50
C ILE A 107 -10.72 12.02 9.41
N PHE A 108 -10.42 11.12 10.34
CA PHE A 108 -11.03 9.79 10.37
C PHE A 108 -12.55 9.83 10.52
N VAL A 109 -13.07 10.66 11.42
CA VAL A 109 -14.52 10.87 11.58
C VAL A 109 -15.14 11.50 10.34
N SER A 110 -14.47 12.46 9.70
CA SER A 110 -14.97 13.05 8.45
C SER A 110 -15.07 12.02 7.32
N LEU A 111 -14.10 11.11 7.21
CA LEU A 111 -14.14 10.02 6.24
C LEU A 111 -15.28 9.04 6.55
N ILE A 112 -15.44 8.63 7.81
CA ILE A 112 -16.44 7.61 8.17
C ILE A 112 -17.89 8.11 7.98
N THR A 113 -18.14 9.41 8.10
CA THR A 113 -19.46 9.99 7.81
C THR A 113 -19.67 10.20 6.31
N THR A 114 -18.65 10.66 5.58
CA THR A 114 -18.79 11.00 4.15
C THR A 114 -18.91 9.77 3.25
N ILE A 115 -18.19 8.68 3.55
CA ILE A 115 -18.19 7.46 2.74
C ILE A 115 -19.61 6.83 2.59
N PRO A 116 -20.39 6.62 3.67
CA PRO A 116 -21.73 6.05 3.56
C PRO A 116 -22.79 7.05 3.05
N ASP A 117 -22.63 8.35 3.36
CA ASP A 117 -23.57 9.39 2.93
C ASP A 117 -23.45 9.69 1.42
N THR A 118 -22.28 9.42 0.83
CA THR A 118 -22.09 9.48 -0.62
C THR A 118 -22.87 8.34 -1.26
N SER A 119 -23.85 8.66 -2.12
CA SER A 119 -24.69 7.65 -2.78
C SER A 119 -23.89 6.88 -3.84
N TRP A 120 -23.27 5.75 -3.46
CA TRP A 120 -22.56 4.83 -4.37
C TRP A 120 -23.50 4.02 -5.30
N TYR A 121 -24.82 4.20 -5.16
CA TYR A 121 -25.85 3.42 -5.86
C TYR A 121 -25.77 3.54 -7.39
N GLY A 122 -25.34 4.70 -7.93
CA GLY A 122 -25.15 4.89 -9.37
C GLY A 122 -23.99 4.09 -9.97
N ILE A 123 -23.04 3.66 -9.13
CA ILE A 123 -21.81 2.97 -9.55
C ILE A 123 -22.02 1.45 -9.52
N ILE A 124 -22.82 0.96 -8.56
CA ILE A 124 -23.14 -0.46 -8.41
C ILE A 124 -23.94 -1.01 -9.61
N TRP A 125 -24.84 -0.21 -10.20
CA TRP A 125 -25.62 -0.63 -11.37
C TRP A 125 -24.79 -0.69 -12.66
N THR A 126 -23.79 0.19 -12.83
CA THR A 126 -22.91 0.19 -14.00
C THR A 126 -21.83 -0.90 -13.91
N THR A 127 -21.30 -1.16 -12.70
CA THR A 127 -20.29 -2.21 -12.47
C THR A 127 -20.85 -3.62 -12.73
N ARG A 128 -22.10 -3.92 -12.33
CA ARG A 128 -22.71 -5.24 -12.59
C ARG A 128 -22.92 -5.52 -14.08
N SER A 129 -23.22 -4.50 -14.89
CA SER A 129 -23.45 -4.66 -16.33
C SER A 129 -22.16 -4.96 -17.10
N ASN A 130 -21.03 -4.38 -16.69
CA ASN A 130 -19.74 -4.58 -17.37
C ASN A 130 -19.06 -5.92 -17.00
N GLN A 131 -19.35 -6.49 -15.83
CA GLN A 131 -18.78 -7.80 -15.44
C GLN A 131 -19.26 -8.97 -16.32
N ILE A 132 -20.41 -8.84 -17.00
CA ILE A 132 -20.97 -9.90 -17.86
C ILE A 132 -20.32 -9.87 -19.26
N ILE A 133 -19.69 -8.76 -19.67
CA ILE A 133 -19.12 -8.57 -21.02
C ILE A 133 -17.59 -8.75 -21.04
N GLU A 134 -16.88 -8.46 -19.95
CA GLU A 134 -15.40 -8.52 -19.90
C GLU A 134 -14.81 -9.82 -19.33
N GLN A 135 -15.62 -10.85 -19.09
CA GLN A 135 -15.11 -12.18 -18.72
C GLN A 135 -14.47 -12.94 -19.91
N ASP A 136 -14.56 -12.40 -21.13
CA ASP A 136 -13.95 -13.00 -22.31
C ASP A 136 -12.48 -12.53 -22.50
N LEU A 137 -11.57 -13.41 -22.07
CA LEU A 137 -10.28 -13.68 -22.72
C LEU A 137 -9.16 -12.62 -22.73
N ILE A 138 -9.29 -11.46 -22.08
CA ILE A 138 -8.14 -10.54 -21.95
C ILE A 138 -7.48 -10.72 -20.59
N ASN A 139 -6.22 -11.19 -20.61
CA ASN A 139 -5.38 -11.24 -19.41
C ASN A 139 -5.25 -9.81 -18.85
N ASN A 140 -5.68 -9.57 -17.61
CA ASN A 140 -5.67 -8.24 -16.95
C ASN A 140 -4.35 -7.48 -17.14
N GLY A 141 -3.20 -8.17 -17.19
CA GLY A 141 -1.90 -7.55 -17.45
C GLY A 141 -1.74 -7.00 -18.88
N GLN A 142 -2.29 -7.68 -19.88
CA GLN A 142 -2.23 -7.24 -21.28
C GLN A 142 -3.06 -5.98 -21.51
N GLN A 143 -4.26 -5.90 -20.91
CA GLN A 143 -5.10 -4.72 -21.00
C GLN A 143 -4.41 -3.49 -20.41
N ILE A 144 -3.79 -3.63 -19.23
CA ILE A 144 -3.01 -2.56 -18.59
C ILE A 144 -1.85 -2.12 -19.48
N GLY A 145 -1.14 -3.06 -20.13
CA GLY A 145 -0.06 -2.74 -21.06
C GLY A 145 -0.52 -1.96 -22.29
N ILE A 146 -1.69 -2.29 -22.85
CA ILE A 146 -2.26 -1.57 -23.99
C ILE A 146 -2.61 -0.14 -23.58
N HIS A 147 -3.36 0.05 -22.47
CA HIS A 147 -3.71 1.39 -21.98
C HIS A 147 -2.48 2.23 -21.62
N LEU A 148 -1.44 1.62 -21.05
CA LEU A 148 -0.16 2.30 -20.79
C LEU A 148 0.52 2.79 -22.07
N SER A 149 0.41 2.03 -23.16
CA SER A 149 1.09 2.36 -24.42
C SER A 149 0.27 3.30 -25.30
N THR A 150 -1.06 3.31 -25.19
CA THR A 150 -1.94 4.15 -26.02
C THR A 150 -2.38 5.41 -25.30
N ASP A 151 -3.08 5.25 -24.17
CA ASP A 151 -3.79 6.34 -23.50
C ASP A 151 -2.87 7.07 -22.50
N PHE A 152 -1.98 6.32 -21.84
CA PHE A 152 -1.07 6.83 -20.82
C PHE A 152 0.40 6.90 -21.30
N PHE A 153 0.63 7.12 -22.60
CA PHE A 153 1.98 7.23 -23.16
C PHE A 153 2.81 8.36 -22.50
N LEU A 154 2.22 9.54 -22.32
CA LEU A 154 2.90 10.70 -21.71
C LEU A 154 3.30 10.44 -20.24
N PRO A 155 2.40 9.94 -19.36
CA PRO A 155 2.79 9.51 -18.01
C PRO A 155 3.88 8.43 -18.00
N PHE A 156 3.83 7.47 -18.92
CA PHE A 156 4.84 6.41 -19.01
C PHE A 156 6.24 6.98 -19.30
N GLU A 157 6.36 7.92 -20.24
CA GLU A 157 7.63 8.60 -20.55
C GLU A 157 8.15 9.38 -19.33
N LEU A 158 7.26 10.12 -18.66
CA LEU A 158 7.61 10.90 -17.47
C LEU A 158 8.11 10.01 -16.32
N ILE A 159 7.49 8.85 -16.09
CA ILE A 159 7.95 7.87 -15.09
C ILE A 159 9.34 7.34 -15.45
N SER A 160 9.63 7.08 -16.73
CA SER A 160 10.96 6.66 -17.17
C SER A 160 12.04 7.71 -16.86
N ILE A 161 11.74 8.99 -17.11
CA ILE A 161 12.63 10.10 -16.77
C ILE A 161 12.81 10.22 -15.25
N ILE A 162 11.74 10.08 -14.47
CA ILE A 162 11.81 10.09 -13.00
C ILE A 162 12.70 8.95 -12.48
N LEU A 163 12.58 7.74 -13.03
CA LEU A 163 13.42 6.60 -12.66
C LEU A 163 14.89 6.84 -13.02
N LEU A 164 15.16 7.44 -14.19
CA LEU A 164 16.51 7.84 -14.59
C LEU A 164 17.11 8.86 -13.60
N VAL A 165 16.35 9.90 -13.26
CA VAL A 165 16.77 10.93 -12.32
C VAL A 165 16.98 10.35 -10.93
N ALA A 166 16.10 9.46 -10.46
CA ALA A 166 16.23 8.78 -9.18
C ALA A 166 17.50 7.91 -9.12
N LEU A 167 17.82 7.17 -10.19
CA LEU A 167 19.04 6.38 -10.30
C LEU A 167 20.29 7.27 -10.24
N ILE A 168 20.33 8.33 -11.04
CA ILE A 168 21.46 9.28 -11.08
C ILE A 168 21.64 9.93 -9.71
N GLY A 169 20.55 10.37 -9.07
CA GLY A 169 20.56 10.98 -7.75
C GLY A 169 21.08 10.02 -6.67
N ALA A 170 20.61 8.77 -6.67
CA ALA A 170 21.07 7.74 -5.74
C ALA A 170 22.57 7.46 -5.90
N ILE A 171 23.06 7.31 -7.14
CA ILE A 171 24.48 7.06 -7.42
C ILE A 171 25.34 8.26 -7.03
N ALA A 172 24.90 9.48 -7.36
CA ALA A 172 25.64 10.70 -7.01
C ALA A 172 25.78 10.89 -5.49
N MET A 173 24.75 10.54 -4.72
CA MET A 173 24.77 10.61 -3.24
C MET A 173 25.58 9.49 -2.61
N ALA A 174 25.53 8.27 -3.17
CA ALA A 174 26.29 7.13 -2.65
C ALA A 174 27.80 7.24 -2.97
N ARG A 175 28.15 7.96 -4.04
CA ARG A 175 29.54 8.18 -4.44
C ARG A 175 30.20 9.20 -3.51
N GLN A 176 30.91 8.70 -2.51
CA GLN A 176 31.88 9.50 -1.77
C GLN A 176 33.02 9.89 -2.73
N TYR A 177 33.30 11.18 -2.80
CA TYR A 177 34.51 11.70 -3.46
C TYR A 177 35.72 11.53 -2.56
#